data_AF-A0A3G6TB24-F1
#
_entry.id   AF-A0A3G6TB24-F1
#
_cell.length_a   1.000
_cell.length_b   1.000
_cell.length_c   1.000
_cell.angle_alpha   90.00
_cell.angle_beta   90.00
_cell.angle_gamma   90.00
#
_symmetry.space_group_name_H-M   'P 1'
#
loop_
_entity.id
_entity.type
_entity.pdbx_description
1 polymer ?
#
loop_
_entity_poly.entity_id
_entity_poly.type
_entity_poly.pdbx_seq_one_letter_code
_entity_poly.pdbx_strand_id
1 'polypeptide(L)'
;MSKLHIWLGNFKSEKELEKYLDQKEYLRAWAVYDCEPPTGNEDGEPSEELRCDFCKEVDFDIYDEDAMIMKYYNESIDINTVANDILIDKRELEILCKKHKINDFNSVVAYQSNDLAEKDASGSKTVKYIGKVPQVSIEAATDVKIHYLWIGDHKIDKNNILKQAAIDKKSVVKVNYFHTAKKGKLDEVLILQIEDYNVAEKMILKVDELNLHTANSILDLIVKGAINLDGEQIGNLLNMKYIGKFDTDDLA
;
A
#
# COMPACT_ATOMS: atom_id res chain seq x y z
N MET A 1 11.40 6.63 6.93
CA MET A 1 10.87 5.26 6.94
C MET A 1 10.18 5.04 8.26
N SER A 2 8.87 4.82 8.23
CA SER A 2 8.10 4.36 9.40
C SER A 2 8.64 3.00 9.86
N LYS A 3 8.56 2.74 11.16
CA LYS A 3 8.89 1.42 11.73
C LYS A 3 7.62 0.82 12.30
N LEU A 4 7.43 -0.46 12.03
CA LEU A 4 6.35 -1.25 12.60
C LEU A 4 6.88 -2.01 13.81
N HIS A 5 6.18 -1.88 14.93
CA HIS A 5 6.28 -2.82 16.03
C HIS A 5 5.55 -4.10 15.63
N ILE A 6 6.19 -5.26 15.79
CA ILE A 6 5.66 -6.55 15.35
C ILE A 6 5.40 -7.46 16.55
N TRP A 7 4.19 -8.00 16.61
CA TRP A 7 3.80 -9.08 17.50
C TRP A 7 3.26 -10.27 16.71
N LEU A 8 3.64 -11.48 17.14
CA LEU A 8 3.17 -12.72 16.54
C LEU A 8 2.41 -13.55 17.57
N GLY A 9 1.30 -14.15 17.17
CA GLY A 9 0.42 -14.89 18.06
C GLY A 9 -0.15 -16.16 17.45
N ASN A 10 -0.86 -16.90 18.30
CA ASN A 10 -1.65 -18.06 17.90
C ASN A 10 -3.07 -17.93 18.47
N PHE A 11 -4.05 -17.87 17.58
CA PHE A 11 -5.48 -17.75 17.91
C PHE A 11 -6.25 -18.91 17.28
N LYS A 12 -7.39 -19.30 17.86
CA LYS A 12 -8.21 -20.38 17.30
C LYS A 12 -9.07 -19.92 16.13
N SER A 13 -9.32 -18.62 16.04
CA SER A 13 -10.15 -18.01 15.00
C SER A 13 -9.86 -16.52 14.86
N GLU A 14 -10.17 -15.97 13.69
CA GLU A 14 -10.11 -14.52 13.44
C GLU A 14 -10.93 -13.72 14.46
N LYS A 15 -12.12 -14.21 14.82
CA LYS A 15 -12.99 -13.57 15.83
C LYS A 15 -12.34 -13.45 17.21
N GLU A 16 -11.47 -14.37 17.57
CA GLU A 16 -10.74 -14.31 18.85
C GLU A 16 -9.68 -13.21 18.81
N LEU A 17 -8.98 -13.06 17.68
CA LEU A 17 -8.04 -11.96 17.45
C LEU A 17 -8.77 -10.61 17.41
N GLU A 18 -9.89 -10.51 16.70
CA GLU A 18 -10.71 -9.30 16.65
C GLU A 18 -11.19 -8.89 18.04
N LYS A 19 -11.67 -9.85 18.85
CA LYS A 19 -12.10 -9.57 20.22
C LYS A 19 -10.94 -9.08 21.08
N TYR A 20 -9.75 -9.68 20.94
CA TYR A 20 -8.55 -9.28 21.67
C TYR A 20 -8.13 -7.82 21.38
N LEU A 21 -8.44 -7.32 20.18
CA LEU A 21 -8.16 -5.95 19.74
C LEU A 21 -9.36 -4.99 19.87
N ASP A 22 -10.57 -5.47 20.19
CA ASP A 22 -11.79 -4.64 20.13
C ASP A 22 -11.80 -3.50 21.16
N GLN A 23 -11.69 -2.25 20.68
CA GLN A 23 -11.75 -1.03 21.50
C GLN A 23 -13.13 -0.36 21.52
N LYS A 24 -14.16 -0.93 20.86
CA LYS A 24 -15.47 -0.27 20.70
C LYS A 24 -16.15 0.07 22.02
N GLU A 25 -16.01 -0.78 23.03
CA GLU A 25 -16.63 -0.54 24.33
C GLU A 25 -16.01 0.68 25.02
N TYR A 26 -14.68 0.77 25.01
CA TYR A 26 -13.95 1.91 25.56
C TYR A 26 -14.24 3.21 24.81
N LEU A 27 -14.23 3.18 23.47
CA LEU A 27 -14.54 4.34 22.64
C LEU A 27 -15.97 4.85 22.85
N ARG A 28 -16.95 3.96 23.06
CA ARG A 28 -18.32 4.35 23.41
C ARG A 28 -18.39 5.02 24.77
N ALA A 29 -17.65 4.52 25.76
CA ALA A 29 -17.62 5.13 27.09
C ALA A 29 -17.01 6.54 27.03
N TRP A 30 -15.93 6.73 26.28
CA TRP A 30 -15.35 8.06 26.00
C TRP A 30 -16.33 8.99 25.27
N ALA A 31 -17.03 8.51 24.25
CA ALA A 31 -18.01 9.33 23.55
C ALA A 31 -19.17 9.80 24.45
N VAL A 32 -19.57 9.01 25.45
CA VAL A 32 -20.55 9.43 26.47
C VAL A 32 -19.93 10.50 27.35
N TYR A 33 -18.75 10.24 27.91
CA TYR A 33 -18.01 11.16 28.77
C TYR A 33 -17.80 12.54 28.12
N ASP A 34 -17.34 12.57 26.87
CA ASP A 34 -17.08 13.80 26.11
C ASP A 34 -18.34 14.64 25.86
N CYS A 35 -19.53 14.02 25.95
CA CYS A 35 -20.82 14.68 25.78
C CYS A 35 -21.47 15.13 27.11
N GLU A 36 -20.86 14.84 28.27
CA GLU A 36 -21.42 15.24 29.57
C GLU A 36 -21.22 16.74 29.84
N PRO A 37 -22.26 17.46 30.30
CA PRO A 37 -22.11 18.86 30.69
C PRO A 37 -21.19 18.95 31.91
N PRO A 38 -20.27 19.93 32.00
CA PRO A 38 -19.37 20.05 33.13
C PRO A 38 -20.18 20.25 34.43
N THR A 39 -20.26 19.20 35.25
CA THR A 39 -21.08 19.16 36.46
C THR A 39 -20.39 19.80 37.67
N GLY A 40 -19.10 20.13 37.55
CA GLY A 40 -18.27 20.62 38.66
C GLY A 40 -17.87 19.55 39.66
N ASN A 41 -18.31 18.30 39.44
CA ASN A 41 -17.77 17.11 40.07
C ASN A 41 -16.79 16.47 39.09
N GLU A 42 -15.69 15.89 39.59
CA GLU A 42 -14.80 15.05 38.80
C GLU A 42 -15.55 13.76 38.44
N ASP A 43 -16.46 13.83 37.47
CA ASP A 43 -17.04 12.64 36.86
C ASP A 43 -15.86 11.89 36.20
N GLY A 44 -15.63 10.66 36.66
CA GLY A 44 -14.38 9.94 36.42
C GLY A 44 -14.25 9.48 34.97
N GLU A 45 -13.04 9.62 34.41
CA GLU A 45 -12.68 9.08 33.10
C GLU A 45 -13.15 7.63 32.93
N PRO A 46 -13.47 7.18 31.70
CA PRO A 46 -13.83 5.80 31.43
C PRO A 46 -12.83 4.81 32.03
N SER A 47 -13.36 3.77 32.68
CA SER A 47 -12.54 2.77 33.37
C SER A 47 -11.52 2.09 32.44
N GLU A 48 -10.28 1.96 32.90
CA GLU A 48 -9.23 1.21 32.20
C GLU A 48 -9.60 -0.25 31.94
N GLU A 49 -10.54 -0.81 32.71
CA GLU A 49 -11.06 -2.16 32.52
C GLU A 49 -11.86 -2.34 31.23
N LEU A 50 -12.30 -1.25 30.60
CA LEU A 50 -13.00 -1.28 29.32
C LEU A 50 -12.05 -1.31 28.12
N ARG A 51 -10.74 -1.04 28.33
CA ARG A 51 -9.72 -1.10 27.28
C ARG A 51 -9.68 -2.49 26.65
N CYS A 52 -9.28 -2.55 25.38
CA CYS A 52 -9.09 -3.82 24.70
C CYS A 52 -8.01 -4.67 25.40
N ASP A 53 -8.05 -6.00 25.26
CA ASP A 53 -7.09 -6.89 25.94
C ASP A 53 -5.65 -6.60 25.50
N PHE A 54 -5.43 -6.31 24.21
CA PHE A 54 -4.13 -5.86 23.71
C PHE A 54 -3.68 -4.57 24.39
N CYS A 55 -4.57 -3.57 24.46
CA CYS A 55 -4.33 -2.25 25.02
C CYS A 55 -3.90 -2.35 26.49
N LYS A 56 -4.59 -3.18 27.28
CA LYS A 56 -4.23 -3.47 28.68
C LYS A 56 -2.86 -4.12 28.82
N GLU A 57 -2.48 -4.96 27.85
CA GLU A 57 -1.22 -5.68 27.90
C GLU A 57 -0.01 -4.83 27.48
N VAL A 58 -0.19 -3.88 26.56
CA VAL A 58 0.87 -2.97 26.07
C VAL A 58 0.85 -1.59 26.71
N ASP A 59 -0.07 -1.37 27.67
CA ASP A 59 -0.28 -0.12 28.40
C ASP A 59 -0.69 1.06 27.48
N PHE A 60 -1.66 0.80 26.60
CA PHE A 60 -2.32 1.80 25.77
C PHE A 60 -3.71 2.14 26.29
N ASP A 61 -4.08 3.42 26.17
CA ASP A 61 -5.48 3.86 26.31
C ASP A 61 -6.30 3.41 25.10
N ILE A 62 -5.90 3.87 23.93
CA ILE A 62 -6.47 3.55 22.62
C ILE A 62 -5.34 3.44 21.60
N TYR A 63 -5.57 2.73 20.51
CA TYR A 63 -4.67 2.73 19.37
C TYR A 63 -5.40 3.24 18.12
N ASP A 64 -4.64 3.84 17.21
CA ASP A 64 -5.13 4.23 15.89
C ASP A 64 -5.26 2.98 15.01
N GLU A 65 -6.50 2.63 14.64
CA GLU A 65 -6.80 1.49 13.77
C GLU A 65 -6.15 1.64 12.39
N ASP A 66 -6.03 2.87 11.87
CA ASP A 66 -5.44 3.13 10.56
C ASP A 66 -3.92 2.92 10.55
N ALA A 67 -3.29 2.99 11.73
CA ALA A 67 -1.88 2.72 11.92
C ALA A 67 -1.57 1.24 12.28
N MET A 68 -2.60 0.38 12.34
CA MET A 68 -2.46 -1.03 12.71
C MET A 68 -2.83 -1.97 11.57
N ILE A 69 -1.94 -2.93 11.30
CA ILE A 69 -2.22 -4.06 10.42
C ILE A 69 -2.41 -5.30 11.29
N MET A 70 -3.60 -5.88 11.21
CA MET A 70 -3.92 -7.17 11.83
C MET A 70 -4.23 -8.21 10.76
N LYS A 71 -3.58 -9.38 10.85
CA LYS A 71 -3.87 -10.52 9.96
C LYS A 71 -4.00 -11.79 10.77
N TYR A 72 -5.01 -12.58 10.41
CA TYR A 72 -5.22 -13.93 10.89
C TYR A 72 -5.12 -14.92 9.73
N TYR A 73 -4.54 -16.08 10.01
CA TYR A 73 -4.40 -17.18 9.08
C TYR A 73 -5.03 -18.43 9.71
N ASN A 74 -5.80 -19.20 8.92
CA ASN A 74 -6.51 -20.38 9.43
C ASN A 74 -5.58 -21.48 9.97
N GLU A 75 -4.34 -21.49 9.50
CA GLU A 75 -3.30 -22.44 9.88
C GLU A 75 -1.99 -21.66 10.12
N SER A 76 -0.99 -22.35 10.66
CA SER A 76 0.36 -21.80 10.78
C SER A 76 0.85 -21.27 9.43
N ILE A 77 1.42 -20.07 9.43
CA ILE A 77 1.76 -19.34 8.20
C ILE A 77 3.27 -19.23 8.02
N ASP A 78 3.69 -19.21 6.75
CA ASP A 78 5.09 -18.98 6.43
C ASP A 78 5.46 -17.48 6.53
N ILE A 79 6.71 -17.23 6.92
CA ILE A 79 7.25 -15.89 7.11
C ILE A 79 7.18 -15.03 5.84
N ASN A 80 7.25 -15.63 4.63
CA ASN A 80 7.21 -14.84 3.39
C ASN A 80 5.84 -14.20 3.19
N THR A 81 4.79 -15.00 3.36
CA THR A 81 3.41 -14.53 3.21
C THR A 81 3.14 -13.36 4.16
N VAL A 82 3.56 -13.51 5.42
CA VAL A 82 3.41 -12.46 6.44
C VAL A 82 4.19 -11.21 6.06
N ALA A 83 5.47 -11.35 5.70
CA ALA A 83 6.31 -10.21 5.34
C ALA A 83 5.73 -9.41 4.16
N ASN A 84 5.14 -10.09 3.18
CA ASN A 84 4.44 -9.44 2.06
C ASN A 84 3.16 -8.75 2.52
N ASP A 85 2.35 -9.40 3.36
CA ASP A 85 1.05 -8.86 3.80
C ASP A 85 1.18 -7.59 4.65
N ILE A 86 2.25 -7.48 5.46
CA ILE A 86 2.52 -6.30 6.29
C ILE A 86 3.60 -5.39 5.72
N LEU A 87 4.09 -5.69 4.50
CA LEU A 87 5.05 -4.88 3.74
C LEU A 87 6.36 -4.61 4.50
N ILE A 88 7.03 -5.67 4.96
CA ILE A 88 8.34 -5.58 5.62
C ILE A 88 9.39 -6.47 4.95
N ASP A 89 10.67 -6.19 5.20
CA ASP A 89 11.75 -7.04 4.70
C ASP A 89 11.69 -8.43 5.35
N LYS A 90 11.54 -9.44 4.50
CA LYS A 90 11.48 -10.85 4.91
C LYS A 90 12.70 -11.26 5.75
N ARG A 91 13.91 -10.85 5.37
CA ARG A 91 15.14 -11.27 6.08
C ARG A 91 15.18 -10.67 7.48
N GLU A 92 14.73 -9.43 7.62
CA GLU A 92 14.59 -8.81 8.94
C GLU A 92 13.57 -9.55 9.81
N LEU A 93 12.41 -9.90 9.27
CA LEU A 93 11.42 -10.70 10.00
C LEU A 93 11.97 -12.08 10.38
N GLU A 94 12.67 -12.77 9.47
CA GLU A 94 13.32 -14.06 9.75
C GLU A 94 14.36 -13.97 10.88
N ILE A 95 15.15 -12.89 10.93
CA ILE A 95 16.13 -12.65 11.99
C ILE A 95 15.43 -12.49 13.33
N LEU A 96 14.33 -11.72 13.39
CA LEU A 96 13.55 -11.53 14.61
C LEU A 96 12.90 -12.85 15.06
N CYS A 97 12.26 -13.60 14.17
CA CYS A 97 11.68 -14.90 14.50
C CYS A 97 12.72 -15.87 15.07
N LYS A 98 13.91 -15.95 14.45
CA LYS A 98 15.01 -16.79 14.95
C LYS A 98 15.51 -16.34 16.33
N LYS A 99 15.70 -15.02 16.52
CA LYS A 99 16.12 -14.44 17.81
C LYS A 99 15.14 -14.79 18.94
N HIS A 100 13.84 -14.77 18.64
CA HIS A 100 12.78 -15.04 19.60
C HIS A 100 12.32 -16.51 19.63
N LYS A 101 12.97 -17.40 18.85
CA LYS A 101 12.65 -18.83 18.72
C LYS A 101 11.19 -19.09 18.33
N ILE A 102 10.64 -18.24 17.47
CA ILE A 102 9.30 -18.39 16.89
C ILE A 102 9.39 -19.27 15.66
N ASN A 103 8.72 -20.42 15.72
CA ASN A 103 8.67 -21.39 14.63
C ASN A 103 7.25 -21.65 14.12
N ASP A 104 6.23 -21.16 14.83
CA ASP A 104 4.82 -21.45 14.58
C ASP A 104 3.97 -20.28 15.08
N PHE A 105 3.18 -19.69 14.17
CA PHE A 105 2.26 -18.59 14.47
C PHE A 105 1.19 -18.52 13.37
N ASN A 106 0.00 -18.03 13.71
CA ASN A 106 -1.09 -17.87 12.75
C ASN A 106 -1.75 -16.47 12.81
N SER A 107 -1.16 -15.55 13.55
CA SER A 107 -1.56 -14.15 13.51
C SER A 107 -0.38 -13.20 13.62
N VAL A 108 -0.57 -12.01 13.07
CA VAL A 108 0.35 -10.89 13.21
C VAL A 108 -0.42 -9.63 13.56
N VAL A 109 0.14 -8.88 14.50
CA VAL A 109 -0.24 -7.49 14.79
C VAL A 109 1.00 -6.66 14.47
N ALA A 110 0.86 -5.70 13.57
CA ALA A 110 1.91 -4.76 13.20
C ALA A 110 1.40 -3.33 13.41
N TYR A 111 2.08 -2.55 14.24
CA TYR A 111 1.61 -1.22 14.63
C TYR A 111 2.66 -0.15 14.34
N GLN A 112 2.25 0.91 13.64
CA GLN A 112 3.08 2.06 13.38
C GLN A 112 2.91 3.09 14.52
N SER A 113 3.92 3.18 15.38
CA SER A 113 3.98 4.25 16.39
C SER A 113 5.42 4.67 16.63
N ASN A 114 5.64 5.98 16.66
CA ASN A 114 6.93 6.57 17.03
C ASN A 114 7.08 6.69 18.55
N ASP A 115 5.97 6.71 19.28
CA ASP A 115 5.93 7.00 20.72
C ASP A 115 5.86 5.72 21.58
N LEU A 116 5.57 4.56 20.97
CA LEU A 116 5.57 3.29 21.67
C LEU A 116 7.01 2.84 22.00
N ALA A 117 7.33 2.77 23.29
CA ALA A 117 8.61 2.23 23.75
C ALA A 117 8.62 0.69 23.65
N GLU A 118 9.78 0.11 23.33
CA GLU A 118 9.92 -1.35 23.21
C GLU A 118 9.68 -2.08 24.53
N LYS A 119 9.96 -1.41 25.66
CA LYS A 119 9.66 -1.89 27.01
C LYS A 119 8.18 -2.23 27.16
N ASP A 120 7.32 -1.30 26.77
CA ASP A 120 5.88 -1.41 26.94
C ASP A 120 5.29 -2.36 25.89
N ALA A 121 5.79 -2.29 24.65
CA ALA A 121 5.48 -3.26 23.60
C ALA A 121 5.78 -4.72 24.01
N SER A 122 6.88 -4.92 24.74
CA SER A 122 7.30 -6.23 25.25
C SER A 122 6.43 -6.76 26.40
N GLY A 123 5.54 -5.93 26.96
CA GLY A 123 4.61 -6.29 28.03
C GLY A 123 3.52 -7.26 27.61
N SER A 124 3.27 -7.38 26.29
CA SER A 124 2.25 -8.29 25.78
C SER A 124 2.49 -9.76 26.13
N LYS A 125 1.40 -10.41 26.57
CA LYS A 125 1.36 -11.78 27.06
C LYS A 125 0.70 -12.71 26.04
N THR A 126 -0.36 -12.23 25.39
CA THR A 126 -1.14 -13.04 24.44
C THR A 126 -0.45 -13.11 23.08
N VAL A 127 0.11 -12.00 22.60
CA VAL A 127 0.95 -11.95 21.40
C VAL A 127 2.40 -11.65 21.78
N LYS A 128 3.35 -12.32 21.12
CA LYS A 128 4.77 -12.15 21.43
C LYS A 128 5.35 -11.00 20.64
N TYR A 129 5.78 -9.94 21.33
CA TYR A 129 6.58 -8.89 20.71
C TYR A 129 7.93 -9.45 20.24
N ILE A 130 8.27 -9.21 18.98
CA ILE A 130 9.53 -9.69 18.37
C ILE A 130 10.46 -8.56 17.92
N GLY A 131 10.00 -7.31 17.90
CA GLY A 131 10.83 -6.15 17.64
C GLY A 131 10.21 -5.12 16.70
N LYS A 132 11.05 -4.17 16.28
CA LYS A 132 10.74 -3.15 15.28
C LYS A 132 11.39 -3.49 13.95
N VAL A 133 10.63 -3.37 12.87
CA VAL A 133 11.13 -3.53 11.49
C VAL A 133 10.79 -2.26 10.71
N PRO A 134 11.70 -1.70 9.90
CA PRO A 134 11.34 -0.67 8.94
C PRO A 134 10.22 -1.20 8.05
N GLN A 135 9.12 -0.46 7.99
CA GLN A 135 8.15 -0.73 6.95
C GLN A 135 8.83 -0.44 5.63
N VAL A 136 8.79 -1.41 4.73
CA VAL A 136 9.23 -1.19 3.37
C VAL A 136 8.19 -0.24 2.80
N SER A 137 8.58 1.01 2.54
CA SER A 137 7.79 1.88 1.67
C SER A 137 7.49 1.08 0.41
N ILE A 138 6.28 1.24 -0.13
CA ILE A 138 5.75 0.57 -1.33
C ILE A 138 6.54 0.96 -2.60
N GLU A 139 7.86 0.94 -2.54
CA GLU A 139 8.77 1.11 -3.66
C GLU A 139 9.40 -0.24 -4.06
N ALA A 140 9.17 -1.32 -3.31
CA ALA A 140 9.85 -2.61 -3.56
C ALA A 140 8.97 -3.87 -3.63
N ALA A 141 7.65 -3.82 -3.46
CA ALA A 141 6.84 -5.06 -3.45
C ALA A 141 5.39 -4.93 -3.95
N THR A 142 5.08 -4.04 -4.89
CA THR A 142 3.71 -3.94 -5.39
C THR A 142 3.49 -4.44 -6.80
N ASP A 143 2.37 -5.14 -6.96
CA ASP A 143 1.59 -5.23 -8.19
C ASP A 143 1.05 -3.86 -8.66
N VAL A 144 1.54 -2.74 -8.10
CA VAL A 144 1.28 -1.38 -8.58
C VAL A 144 1.79 -1.31 -9.99
N LYS A 145 0.84 -1.05 -10.88
CA LYS A 145 1.07 -0.87 -12.29
C LYS A 145 1.31 0.62 -12.50
N ILE A 146 2.51 0.94 -12.96
CA ILE A 146 2.81 2.29 -13.38
C ILE A 146 2.61 2.36 -14.88
N HIS A 147 1.78 3.30 -15.29
CA HIS A 147 1.55 3.64 -16.67
C HIS A 147 2.47 4.77 -17.09
N TYR A 148 3.20 4.58 -18.18
CA TYR A 148 3.92 5.63 -18.87
C TYR A 148 3.25 5.90 -20.21
N LEU A 149 2.90 7.17 -20.45
CA LEU A 149 2.18 7.57 -21.64
C LEU A 149 3.08 8.36 -22.59
N TRP A 150 3.07 7.96 -23.86
CA TRP A 150 3.62 8.73 -24.96
C TRP A 150 2.62 8.90 -26.08
N ILE A 151 2.72 10.04 -26.75
CA ILE A 151 1.87 10.42 -27.87
C ILE A 151 2.75 10.76 -29.07
N GLY A 152 2.35 10.34 -30.27
CA GLY A 152 3.09 10.62 -31.49
C GLY A 152 2.20 10.77 -32.71
N ASP A 153 2.83 11.21 -33.80
CA ASP A 153 2.18 11.39 -35.10
C ASP A 153 2.51 10.26 -36.10
N HIS A 154 3.47 9.38 -35.76
CA HIS A 154 3.99 8.36 -36.68
C HIS A 154 3.73 6.93 -36.20
N LYS A 155 3.60 6.01 -37.15
CA LYS A 155 3.45 4.58 -36.86
C LYS A 155 4.77 3.96 -36.43
N ILE A 156 4.74 3.17 -35.36
CA ILE A 156 5.88 2.40 -34.85
C ILE A 156 5.58 0.91 -35.02
N ASP A 157 6.64 0.12 -35.19
CA ASP A 157 6.53 -1.34 -35.19
C ASP A 157 6.32 -1.85 -33.76
N LYS A 158 5.08 -2.25 -33.47
CA LYS A 158 4.65 -2.78 -32.16
C LYS A 158 5.55 -3.90 -31.63
N ASN A 159 6.08 -4.74 -32.51
CA ASN A 159 6.91 -5.89 -32.10
C ASN A 159 8.31 -5.47 -31.64
N ASN A 160 8.75 -4.27 -32.01
CA ASN A 160 10.09 -3.75 -31.75
C ASN A 160 10.14 -2.60 -30.75
N ILE A 161 8.99 -2.13 -30.24
CA ILE A 161 8.92 -0.99 -29.28
C ILE A 161 9.89 -1.19 -28.11
N LEU A 162 9.83 -2.34 -27.42
CA LEU A 162 10.70 -2.59 -26.26
C LEU A 162 12.18 -2.62 -26.62
N LYS A 163 12.52 -3.15 -27.79
CA LYS A 163 13.91 -3.21 -28.27
C LYS A 163 14.42 -1.82 -28.66
N GLN A 164 13.60 -1.01 -29.32
CA GLN A 164 13.94 0.37 -29.71
C GLN A 164 14.07 1.29 -28.49
N ALA A 165 13.20 1.11 -27.50
CA ALA A 165 13.23 1.85 -26.24
C ALA A 165 14.28 1.35 -25.24
N ALA A 166 15.05 0.30 -25.58
CA ALA A 166 16.03 -0.34 -24.70
C ALA A 166 15.45 -0.79 -23.33
N ILE A 167 14.20 -1.28 -23.32
CA ILE A 167 13.48 -1.72 -22.11
C ILE A 167 13.58 -3.24 -21.97
N ASP A 168 13.93 -3.72 -20.77
CA ASP A 168 13.91 -5.16 -20.47
C ASP A 168 12.46 -5.67 -20.45
N LYS A 169 12.16 -6.65 -21.31
CA LYS A 169 10.83 -7.26 -21.38
C LYS A 169 10.37 -7.86 -20.05
N LYS A 170 11.29 -8.29 -19.17
CA LYS A 170 10.95 -8.83 -17.84
C LYS A 170 10.33 -7.78 -16.91
N SER A 171 10.58 -6.51 -17.20
CA SER A 171 10.16 -5.36 -16.42
C SER A 171 8.77 -4.84 -16.82
N VAL A 172 8.25 -5.32 -17.96
CA VAL A 172 7.02 -4.84 -18.60
C VAL A 172 5.86 -5.80 -18.31
N VAL A 173 4.76 -5.24 -17.81
CA VAL A 173 3.50 -5.94 -17.60
C VAL A 173 2.69 -5.99 -18.90
N LYS A 174 2.57 -4.84 -19.58
CA LYS A 174 1.76 -4.72 -20.80
C LYS A 174 2.27 -3.60 -21.70
N VAL A 175 2.09 -3.76 -23.01
CA VAL A 175 2.35 -2.72 -24.02
C VAL A 175 1.07 -2.49 -24.80
N ASN A 176 0.41 -1.37 -24.53
CA ASN A 176 -0.75 -0.92 -25.27
C ASN A 176 -0.29 0.10 -26.31
N TYR A 177 -0.39 -0.27 -27.59
CA TYR A 177 -0.03 0.61 -28.69
C TYR A 177 -1.19 0.69 -29.68
N PHE A 178 -1.62 1.92 -29.95
CA PHE A 178 -2.68 2.25 -30.87
C PHE A 178 -2.16 3.21 -31.94
N HIS A 179 -2.55 3.00 -33.20
CA HIS A 179 -2.21 3.88 -34.31
C HIS A 179 -3.35 4.00 -35.32
N THR A 180 -3.63 5.23 -35.76
CA THR A 180 -4.61 5.55 -36.81
C THR A 180 -4.03 6.47 -37.87
N ALA A 181 -4.45 6.25 -39.13
CA ALA A 181 -4.06 7.10 -40.25
C ALA A 181 -4.60 8.53 -40.16
N LYS A 182 -5.74 8.74 -39.50
CA LYS A 182 -6.31 10.05 -39.18
C LYS A 182 -6.13 10.35 -37.70
N LYS A 183 -5.88 11.61 -37.37
CA LYS A 183 -5.79 12.07 -35.99
C LYS A 183 -7.13 11.80 -35.27
N GLY A 184 -7.09 10.99 -34.22
CA GLY A 184 -8.22 10.76 -33.32
C GLY A 184 -8.19 11.75 -32.17
N LYS A 185 -9.34 11.99 -31.53
CA LYS A 185 -9.36 12.78 -30.30
C LYS A 185 -8.75 11.97 -29.16
N LEU A 186 -7.88 12.61 -28.39
CA LEU A 186 -7.07 11.92 -27.38
C LEU A 186 -7.91 11.38 -26.23
N ASP A 187 -8.90 12.14 -25.77
CA ASP A 187 -9.87 11.74 -24.75
C ASP A 187 -10.61 10.45 -25.12
N GLU A 188 -11.17 10.39 -26.33
CA GLU A 188 -11.91 9.24 -26.84
C GLU A 188 -11.00 8.01 -26.98
N VAL A 189 -9.74 8.19 -27.40
CA VAL A 189 -8.81 7.05 -27.54
C VAL A 189 -8.32 6.58 -26.17
N LEU A 190 -7.97 7.48 -25.25
CA LEU A 190 -7.50 7.13 -23.91
C LEU A 190 -8.58 6.38 -23.13
N ILE A 191 -9.82 6.85 -23.14
CA ILE A 191 -10.92 6.20 -22.41
C ILE A 191 -11.27 4.81 -22.96
N LEU A 192 -11.02 4.55 -24.25
CA LEU A 192 -11.31 3.26 -24.90
C LEU A 192 -10.15 2.27 -24.82
N GLN A 193 -8.90 2.75 -24.74
CA GLN A 193 -7.71 1.90 -24.82
C GLN A 193 -7.07 1.61 -23.45
N ILE A 194 -7.31 2.46 -22.45
CA ILE A 194 -6.80 2.28 -21.09
C ILE A 194 -7.87 1.56 -20.26
N GLU A 195 -7.54 0.37 -19.76
CA GLU A 195 -8.47 -0.48 -19.02
C GLU A 195 -8.83 0.09 -17.63
N ASP A 196 -7.91 0.84 -17.03
CA ASP A 196 -8.10 1.49 -15.74
C ASP A 196 -8.70 2.90 -15.95
N TYR A 197 -9.96 3.07 -15.53
CA TYR A 197 -10.69 4.31 -15.71
C TYR A 197 -10.07 5.49 -14.96
N ASN A 198 -9.57 5.25 -13.74
CA ASN A 198 -8.97 6.32 -12.92
C ASN A 198 -7.67 6.81 -13.57
N VAL A 199 -6.85 5.88 -14.06
CA VAL A 199 -5.63 6.23 -14.80
C VAL A 199 -5.97 6.95 -16.10
N ALA A 200 -6.99 6.48 -16.84
CA ALA A 200 -7.43 7.11 -18.07
C ALA A 200 -7.86 8.57 -17.83
N GLU A 201 -8.62 8.85 -16.77
CA GLU A 201 -9.02 10.21 -16.40
C GLU A 201 -7.81 11.11 -16.09
N LYS A 202 -6.85 10.62 -15.28
CA LYS A 202 -5.61 11.36 -15.01
C LYS A 202 -4.83 11.66 -16.30
N MET A 203 -4.74 10.70 -17.22
CA MET A 203 -4.10 10.89 -18.52
C MET A 203 -4.80 11.97 -19.36
N ILE A 204 -6.13 11.96 -19.38
CA ILE A 204 -6.96 12.94 -20.09
C ILE A 204 -6.71 14.35 -19.55
N LEU A 205 -6.79 14.52 -18.22
CA LEU A 205 -6.49 15.79 -17.57
C LEU A 205 -5.08 16.29 -17.92
N LYS A 206 -4.10 15.39 -17.99
CA LYS A 206 -2.72 15.76 -18.32
C LYS A 206 -2.55 16.19 -19.78
N VAL A 207 -3.19 15.51 -20.73
CA VAL A 207 -3.12 15.90 -22.14
C VAL A 207 -3.84 17.23 -22.38
N ASP A 208 -4.93 17.49 -21.66
CA ASP A 208 -5.64 18.78 -21.70
C ASP A 208 -4.80 19.92 -21.13
N GLU A 209 -4.11 19.70 -20.00
CA GLU A 209 -3.14 20.66 -19.44
C GLU A 209 -2.04 21.02 -20.46
N LEU A 210 -1.61 20.03 -21.25
CA LEU A 210 -0.60 20.21 -22.30
C LEU A 210 -1.17 20.74 -23.62
N ASN A 211 -2.47 21.06 -23.69
CA ASN A 211 -3.19 21.48 -24.89
C ASN A 211 -3.02 20.49 -26.08
N LEU A 212 -2.99 19.19 -25.77
CA LEU A 212 -2.90 18.11 -26.75
C LEU A 212 -4.28 17.48 -26.93
N HIS A 213 -4.93 17.77 -28.05
CA HIS A 213 -6.30 17.30 -28.29
C HIS A 213 -6.39 16.12 -29.27
N THR A 214 -5.36 15.89 -30.09
CA THR A 214 -5.39 14.84 -31.10
C THR A 214 -4.04 14.16 -31.33
N ALA A 215 -4.07 12.89 -31.72
CA ALA A 215 -2.88 12.11 -32.04
C ALA A 215 -3.14 11.04 -33.10
N ASN A 216 -2.08 10.62 -33.78
CA ASN A 216 -2.12 9.43 -34.64
C ASN A 216 -1.68 8.17 -33.91
N SER A 217 -0.84 8.31 -32.88
CA SER A 217 -0.25 7.18 -32.15
C SER A 217 -0.28 7.44 -30.65
N ILE A 218 -0.67 6.40 -29.91
CA ILE A 218 -0.61 6.38 -28.44
C ILE A 218 0.12 5.12 -28.01
N LEU A 219 1.06 5.30 -27.09
CA LEU A 219 1.76 4.22 -26.41
C LEU A 219 1.53 4.37 -24.91
N ASP A 220 0.87 3.38 -24.34
CA ASP A 220 0.76 3.18 -22.90
C ASP A 220 1.59 1.94 -22.52
N LEU A 221 2.63 2.16 -21.73
CA LEU A 221 3.49 1.12 -21.22
C LEU A 221 3.22 0.91 -19.74
N ILE A 222 2.82 -0.31 -19.41
CA ILE A 222 2.56 -0.71 -18.03
C ILE A 222 3.76 -1.48 -17.50
N VAL A 223 4.39 -0.97 -16.45
CA VAL A 223 5.52 -1.61 -15.76
C VAL A 223 5.22 -1.84 -14.29
N LYS A 224 6.01 -2.70 -13.65
CA LYS A 224 5.93 -2.92 -12.21
C LYS A 224 6.46 -1.70 -11.45
N GLY A 225 5.84 -1.38 -10.31
CA GLY A 225 6.08 -0.18 -9.50
C GLY A 225 7.54 0.17 -9.19
N ALA A 226 8.39 -0.85 -9.03
CA ALA A 226 9.81 -0.70 -8.71
C ALA A 226 10.68 -0.16 -9.87
N ILE A 227 10.14 -0.01 -11.08
CA ILE A 227 10.90 0.38 -12.27
C ILE A 227 10.61 1.84 -12.61
N ASN A 228 11.64 2.67 -12.48
CA ASN A 228 11.61 4.04 -12.97
C ASN A 228 12.22 4.10 -14.37
N LEU A 229 11.43 4.49 -15.36
CA LEU A 229 11.87 4.67 -16.74
C LEU A 229 12.13 6.16 -17.00
N ASP A 230 13.19 6.44 -17.77
CA ASP A 230 13.41 7.79 -18.31
C ASP A 230 12.45 8.02 -19.49
N GLY A 231 11.29 8.60 -19.18
CA GLY A 231 10.22 8.85 -20.14
C GLY A 231 10.66 9.71 -21.33
N GLU A 232 11.48 10.73 -21.08
CA GLU A 232 11.98 11.64 -22.12
C GLU A 232 12.99 10.95 -23.03
N GLN A 233 13.93 10.20 -22.46
CA GLN A 233 14.90 9.43 -23.25
C GLN A 233 14.20 8.41 -24.16
N ILE A 234 13.22 7.68 -23.63
CA ILE A 234 12.44 6.71 -24.41
C ILE A 234 11.61 7.42 -25.50
N GLY A 235 11.00 8.55 -25.16
CA GLY A 235 10.27 9.38 -26.13
C GLY A 235 11.16 9.77 -27.31
N ASN A 236 12.38 10.21 -27.04
CA ASN A 236 13.37 10.55 -28.07
C ASN A 236 13.76 9.34 -28.94
N LEU A 237 13.94 8.17 -28.35
CA LEU A 237 14.27 6.93 -29.09
C LEU A 237 13.12 6.47 -30.00
N LEU A 238 11.88 6.68 -29.56
CA LEU A 238 10.67 6.28 -30.28
C LEU A 238 10.11 7.39 -31.19
N ASN A 239 10.69 8.59 -31.14
CA ASN A 239 10.16 9.80 -31.77
C ASN A 239 8.70 10.08 -31.36
N MET A 240 8.43 9.99 -30.05
CA MET A 240 7.16 10.28 -29.42
C MET A 240 7.34 11.29 -28.28
N LYS A 241 6.33 12.12 -28.05
CA LYS A 241 6.30 13.05 -26.91
C LYS A 241 5.91 12.28 -25.64
N TYR A 242 6.75 12.38 -24.62
CA TYR A 242 6.41 11.89 -23.29
C TYR A 242 5.37 12.79 -22.63
N ILE A 243 4.34 12.19 -22.04
CA ILE A 243 3.23 12.91 -21.41
C ILE A 243 3.33 12.86 -19.89
N GLY A 244 3.62 11.69 -19.35
CA GLY A 244 3.70 11.52 -17.91
C GLY A 244 3.71 10.08 -17.46
N LYS A 245 3.87 9.96 -16.15
CA LYS A 245 3.84 8.74 -15.36
C LYS A 245 2.59 8.80 -14.48
N PHE A 246 1.82 7.72 -14.45
CA PHE A 246 0.55 7.62 -13.74
C PHE A 246 0.51 6.31 -12.96
N ASP A 247 0.16 6.37 -11.68
CA ASP A 247 -0.06 5.23 -10.81
C ASP A 247 -1.55 4.89 -10.70
N THR A 248 -1.81 3.62 -10.38
CA THR A 248 -3.16 3.10 -10.10
C THR A 248 -3.67 3.50 -8.71
N ASP A 249 -2.77 3.89 -7.80
CA ASP A 249 -3.10 4.22 -6.41
C ASP A 249 -2.94 5.73 -6.16
N ASP A 250 -3.98 6.50 -6.48
CA ASP A 250 -4.33 7.66 -5.65
C ASP A 250 -5.77 7.44 -5.20
N LEU A 251 -5.93 6.94 -3.97
CA LEU A 251 -7.16 7.17 -3.20
C LEU A 251 -7.16 8.65 -2.86
N ALA A 252 -7.96 9.42 -3.59
CA ALA A 252 -8.48 10.70 -3.12
C ALA A 252 -9.47 10.47 -1.97
#